data_AF-A0A377XKX4-F1
#
_entry.id   AF-A0A377XKX4-F1
#
_cell.length_a   1.000
_cell.length_b   1.000
_cell.length_c   1.000
_cell.angle_alpha   90.00
_cell.angle_beta   90.00
_cell.angle_gamma   90.00
#
_symmetry.space_group_name_H-M   'P 1'
#
loop_
_entity.id
_entity.type
_entity.pdbx_description
1 polymer ?
#
loop_
_entity_poly.entity_id
_entity_poly.type
_entity_poly.pdbx_seq_one_letter_code
_entity_poly.pdbx_strand_id
1 'polypeptide(L)'
;MSSGPCWTATRASDSDLWIAWALLEAGRLWQQPQYTETGKALLARIVAEETVAVPGLGTMLLPGKVGFADDSGWRFNPSYLPPQLATYFVRFGAPWPALRDSNLRLLLETAPKGFTPDWVRYEKGKGWQLKTEKPPIGSYDAIRVYLWVGMLHDGDKQKARLLQRFTPMAAQTTKQGVPPEKVNIATGKTSGQGPVGFSAAMLPFFTGRRGPVGATPARRR
;
A
#
# COMPACT_ATOMS: atom_id res chain seq x y z
N MET A 1 -15.01 -15.09 -30.76
CA MET A 1 -15.00 -15.60 -29.38
C MET A 1 -15.78 -14.63 -28.51
N SER A 2 -16.98 -15.01 -28.06
CA SER A 2 -17.75 -14.17 -27.13
C SER A 2 -17.11 -14.30 -25.75
N SER A 3 -16.54 -13.23 -25.22
CA SER A 3 -16.22 -13.15 -23.80
C SER A 3 -17.50 -13.40 -22.99
N GLY A 4 -17.43 -14.29 -22.00
CA GLY A 4 -18.54 -14.50 -21.06
C GLY A 4 -18.89 -13.19 -20.31
N PRO A 5 -20.09 -13.10 -19.72
CA PRO A 5 -20.51 -11.87 -19.05
C PRO A 5 -19.58 -11.52 -17.89
N CYS A 6 -19.24 -10.24 -17.79
CA CYS A 6 -18.52 -9.69 -16.65
C CYS A 6 -19.43 -9.78 -15.41
N TRP A 7 -19.02 -10.54 -14.39
CA TRP A 7 -19.80 -10.75 -13.17
C TRP A 7 -19.97 -9.47 -12.33
N THR A 8 -18.97 -8.59 -12.37
CA THR A 8 -18.99 -7.29 -11.70
C THR A 8 -18.21 -6.27 -12.54
N ALA A 9 -18.86 -5.21 -13.01
CA ALA A 9 -18.20 -4.12 -13.73
C ALA A 9 -17.45 -3.13 -12.81
N THR A 10 -17.18 -3.52 -11.56
CA THR A 10 -16.52 -2.69 -10.55
C THR A 10 -15.00 -2.74 -10.74
N ARG A 11 -14.38 -1.57 -10.88
CA ARG A 11 -12.91 -1.44 -10.97
C ARG A 11 -12.27 -1.49 -9.57
N ALA A 12 -11.07 -2.02 -9.51
CA ALA A 12 -10.21 -2.06 -8.33
C ALA A 12 -8.93 -1.29 -8.63
N SER A 13 -8.70 -0.19 -7.91
CA SER A 13 -7.64 0.76 -8.26
C SER A 13 -6.23 0.21 -8.06
N ASP A 14 -6.05 -0.82 -7.21
CA ASP A 14 -4.76 -1.51 -7.09
C ASP A 14 -4.33 -2.17 -8.40
N SER A 15 -5.26 -2.87 -9.04
CA SER A 15 -5.05 -3.55 -10.31
C SER A 15 -4.86 -2.55 -11.44
N ASP A 16 -5.65 -1.47 -11.46
CA ASP A 16 -5.52 -0.39 -12.46
C ASP A 16 -4.13 0.27 -12.39
N LEU A 17 -3.61 0.52 -11.18
CA LEU A 17 -2.27 1.08 -10.99
C LEU A 17 -1.15 0.14 -11.44
N TRP A 18 -1.26 -1.16 -11.15
CA TRP A 18 -0.28 -2.15 -11.61
C TRP A 18 -0.29 -2.30 -13.14
N ILE A 19 -1.46 -2.28 -13.78
CA ILE A 19 -1.59 -2.30 -15.23
C ILE A 19 -0.98 -1.03 -15.84
N ALA A 20 -1.28 0.14 -15.29
CA ALA A 20 -0.71 1.40 -15.77
C ALA A 20 0.81 1.41 -15.64
N TRP A 21 1.35 0.99 -14.49
CA TRP A 21 2.80 0.88 -14.27
C TRP A 21 3.45 -0.11 -15.26
N ALA A 22 2.85 -1.29 -15.45
CA ALA A 22 3.38 -2.31 -16.35
C ALA A 22 3.42 -1.82 -17.80
N LEU A 23 2.38 -1.13 -18.27
CA LEU A 23 2.34 -0.53 -19.61
C LEU A 23 3.40 0.55 -19.80
N LEU A 24 3.57 1.43 -18.80
CA LEU A 24 4.56 2.51 -18.84
C LEU A 24 5.99 1.96 -18.83
N GLU A 25 6.29 0.97 -17.98
CA GLU A 25 7.59 0.32 -17.96
C GLU A 25 7.85 -0.53 -19.20
N ALA A 26 6.84 -1.23 -19.74
CA ALA A 26 6.94 -1.96 -21.00
C ALA A 26 7.24 -1.00 -22.17
N GLY A 27 6.55 0.14 -22.24
CA GLY A 27 6.82 1.15 -23.25
C GLY A 27 8.25 1.70 -23.18
N ARG A 28 8.77 1.90 -21.96
CA ARG A 28 10.15 2.32 -21.73
C ARG A 28 11.18 1.24 -22.07
N LEU A 29 10.98 0.01 -21.59
CA LEU A 29 11.95 -1.09 -21.68
C LEU A 29 12.00 -1.72 -23.07
N TRP A 30 10.84 -1.85 -23.73
CA TRP A 30 10.72 -2.46 -25.05
C TRP A 30 10.66 -1.43 -26.19
N GLN A 31 10.75 -0.14 -25.87
CA GLN A 31 10.71 0.97 -26.83
C GLN A 31 9.44 0.93 -27.71
N GLN A 32 8.29 0.67 -27.08
CA GLN A 32 6.98 0.58 -27.75
C GLN A 32 6.09 1.77 -27.32
N PRO A 33 6.01 2.84 -28.13
CA PRO A 33 5.28 4.06 -27.76
C PRO A 33 3.79 3.80 -27.44
N GLN A 34 3.14 2.83 -28.10
CA GLN A 34 1.74 2.51 -27.84
C GLN A 34 1.47 2.08 -26.40
N TYR A 35 2.42 1.39 -25.74
CA TYR A 35 2.26 1.01 -24.34
C TYR A 35 2.37 2.22 -23.42
N THR A 36 3.29 3.14 -23.71
CA THR A 36 3.43 4.41 -22.98
C THR A 36 2.14 5.23 -23.07
N GLU A 37 1.59 5.39 -24.27
CA GLU A 37 0.37 6.19 -24.46
C GLU A 37 -0.86 5.54 -23.81
N THR A 38 -1.00 4.21 -23.93
CA THR A 38 -2.07 3.47 -23.24
C THR A 38 -1.93 3.60 -21.71
N GLY A 39 -0.70 3.47 -21.18
CA GLY A 39 -0.41 3.61 -19.76
C GLY A 39 -0.73 5.01 -19.23
N LYS A 40 -0.36 6.07 -19.97
CA LYS A 40 -0.70 7.47 -19.62
C LYS A 40 -2.21 7.70 -19.65
N ALA A 41 -2.91 7.19 -20.66
CA ALA A 41 -4.37 7.32 -20.76
C ALA A 41 -5.08 6.64 -19.58
N LEU A 42 -4.63 5.45 -19.19
CA LEU A 42 -5.15 4.76 -18.01
C LEU A 42 -4.84 5.56 -16.73
N LEU A 43 -3.63 6.10 -16.60
CA LEU A 43 -3.23 6.90 -15.45
C LEU A 43 -4.09 8.15 -15.27
N ALA A 44 -4.41 8.85 -16.37
CA ALA A 44 -5.31 9.99 -16.37
C ALA A 44 -6.75 9.59 -15.95
N ARG A 45 -7.19 8.40 -16.38
CA ARG A 45 -8.51 7.87 -16.01
C ARG A 45 -8.60 7.48 -14.53
N ILE A 46 -7.55 6.89 -13.96
CA ILE A 46 -7.45 6.60 -12.51
C ILE A 46 -7.59 7.91 -11.73
N VAL A 47 -6.88 8.97 -12.13
CA VAL A 47 -6.99 10.28 -11.50
C VAL A 47 -8.43 10.81 -11.56
N ALA A 48 -9.04 10.79 -12.74
CA ALA A 48 -10.37 11.35 -12.94
C ALA A 48 -11.49 10.59 -12.21
N GLU A 49 -11.37 9.27 -12.08
CA GLU A 49 -12.46 8.41 -11.62
C GLU A 49 -12.24 7.78 -10.23
N GLU A 50 -11.02 7.79 -9.69
CA GLU A 50 -10.65 7.06 -8.46
C GLU A 50 -9.79 7.88 -7.50
N THR A 51 -9.76 9.20 -7.68
CA THR A 51 -9.14 10.08 -6.69
C THR A 51 -10.14 11.06 -6.15
N VAL A 52 -9.98 11.43 -4.88
CA VAL A 52 -10.88 12.38 -4.21
C VAL A 52 -10.07 13.28 -3.29
N ALA A 53 -10.48 14.55 -3.21
CA ALA A 53 -9.95 15.47 -2.22
C ALA A 53 -10.63 15.21 -0.87
N VAL A 54 -9.86 14.80 0.12
CA VAL A 54 -10.35 14.51 1.48
C VAL A 54 -9.92 15.63 2.42
N PRO A 55 -10.87 16.35 3.07
CA PRO A 55 -10.55 17.37 4.06
C PRO A 55 -9.65 16.80 5.17
N GLY A 56 -8.47 17.40 5.37
CA GLY A 56 -7.48 16.97 6.37
C GLY A 56 -6.44 15.95 5.88
N LEU A 57 -6.65 15.30 4.74
CA LEU A 57 -5.68 14.37 4.12
C LEU A 57 -5.09 14.87 2.80
N GLY A 58 -5.85 15.65 2.02
CA GLY A 58 -5.51 16.03 0.65
C GLY A 58 -6.04 15.01 -0.36
N THR A 59 -5.42 14.92 -1.53
CA THR A 59 -5.83 13.98 -2.58
C THR A 59 -5.52 12.55 -2.17
N MET A 60 -6.54 11.68 -2.19
CA MET A 60 -6.45 10.27 -1.83
C MET A 60 -6.91 9.38 -2.98
N LEU A 61 -6.31 8.19 -3.10
CA LEU A 61 -6.77 7.14 -4.00
C LEU A 61 -7.92 6.36 -3.36
N LEU A 62 -9.05 6.25 -4.04
CA LEU A 62 -10.14 5.38 -3.67
C LEU A 62 -9.86 3.94 -4.14
N PRO A 63 -10.26 2.92 -3.37
CA PRO A 63 -10.13 1.51 -3.75
C PRO A 63 -10.86 1.12 -5.04
N GLY A 64 -11.81 1.93 -5.49
CA GLY A 64 -12.48 1.82 -6.76
C GLY A 64 -13.42 3.00 -6.98
N LYS A 65 -14.04 3.06 -8.16
CA LYS A 65 -14.89 4.19 -8.57
C LYS A 65 -16.11 4.43 -7.66
N VAL A 66 -16.73 3.37 -7.15
CA VAL A 66 -18.04 3.43 -6.45
C VAL A 66 -17.96 2.66 -5.14
N GLY A 67 -18.64 3.18 -4.09
CA GLY A 67 -18.85 2.46 -2.83
C GLY A 67 -17.80 2.72 -1.73
N PHE A 68 -16.84 3.62 -1.96
CA PHE A 68 -15.76 3.92 -1.02
C PHE A 68 -15.78 5.35 -0.45
N ALA A 69 -16.77 6.14 -0.85
CA ALA A 69 -17.04 7.48 -0.32
C ALA A 69 -18.55 7.63 -0.12
N ASP A 70 -18.94 8.13 1.04
CA ASP A 70 -20.32 8.42 1.43
C ASP A 70 -20.36 9.67 2.34
N ASP A 71 -21.56 10.14 2.72
CA ASP A 71 -21.72 11.35 3.55
C ASP A 71 -21.04 11.25 4.92
N SER A 72 -20.85 10.03 5.41
CA SER A 72 -20.19 9.76 6.68
C SER A 72 -18.68 9.54 6.56
N GLY A 73 -18.08 9.58 5.36
CA GLY A 73 -16.63 9.52 5.17
C GLY A 73 -16.15 8.62 4.02
N TRP A 74 -14.88 8.20 4.12
CA TRP A 74 -14.17 7.48 3.08
C TRP A 74 -13.56 6.19 3.61
N ARG A 75 -13.51 5.16 2.77
CA ARG A 75 -12.85 3.88 3.07
C ARG A 75 -11.64 3.70 2.15
N PHE A 76 -10.50 3.38 2.75
CA PHE A 76 -9.23 3.17 2.06
C PHE A 76 -8.67 1.79 2.34
N ASN A 77 -7.82 1.32 1.44
CA ASN A 77 -7.06 0.09 1.61
C ASN A 77 -5.55 0.44 1.49
N PRO A 78 -4.78 0.35 2.60
CA PRO A 78 -3.35 0.65 2.60
C PRO A 78 -2.51 -0.17 1.62
N SER A 79 -2.98 -1.34 1.17
CA SER A 79 -2.22 -2.20 0.27
C SER A 79 -2.33 -1.85 -1.20
N TYR A 80 -3.21 -0.90 -1.57
CA TYR A 80 -3.59 -0.66 -2.97
C TYR A 80 -2.58 0.18 -3.75
N LEU A 81 -1.87 1.09 -3.07
CA LEU A 81 -0.84 1.93 -3.71
C LEU A 81 0.54 1.63 -3.12
N PRO A 82 1.35 0.78 -3.77
CA PRO A 82 2.72 0.53 -3.35
C PRO A 82 3.56 1.82 -3.36
N PRO A 83 4.37 2.12 -2.33
CA PRO A 83 5.15 3.36 -2.27
C PRO A 83 6.07 3.60 -3.46
N GLN A 84 6.66 2.55 -4.03
CA GLN A 84 7.49 2.64 -5.24
C GLN A 84 6.70 3.07 -6.49
N LEU A 85 5.44 2.64 -6.63
CA LEU A 85 4.56 3.08 -7.71
C LEU A 85 4.14 4.53 -7.48
N ALA A 86 3.80 4.90 -6.25
CA ALA A 86 3.49 6.29 -5.90
C ALA A 86 4.67 7.23 -6.24
N THR A 87 5.91 6.85 -5.90
CA THR A 87 7.12 7.58 -6.28
C THR A 87 7.33 7.59 -7.80
N TYR A 88 7.10 6.46 -8.48
CA TYR A 88 7.24 6.38 -9.94
C TYR A 88 6.32 7.37 -10.65
N PHE A 89 5.05 7.45 -10.26
CA PHE A 89 4.05 8.27 -10.95
C PHE A 89 4.22 9.77 -10.77
N VAL A 90 5.03 10.24 -9.80
CA VAL A 90 5.37 11.65 -9.61
C VAL A 90 5.87 12.32 -10.90
N ARG A 91 6.55 11.57 -11.78
CA ARG A 91 7.05 12.08 -13.07
C ARG A 91 5.95 12.54 -14.04
N PHE A 92 4.70 12.15 -13.81
CA PHE A 92 3.55 12.54 -14.64
C PHE A 92 2.83 13.79 -14.10
N GLY A 93 3.41 14.47 -13.10
CA GLY A 93 2.87 15.72 -12.56
C GLY A 93 1.69 15.51 -11.60
N ALA A 94 0.90 16.56 -11.40
CA ALA A 94 -0.24 16.51 -10.48
C ALA A 94 -1.29 15.47 -10.93
N PRO A 95 -1.96 14.76 -10.00
CA PRO A 95 -1.87 14.90 -8.53
C PRO A 95 -0.86 13.95 -7.85
N TRP A 96 0.01 13.28 -8.60
CA TRP A 96 0.86 12.20 -8.09
C TRP A 96 1.80 12.57 -6.92
N PRO A 97 2.42 13.77 -6.86
CA PRO A 97 3.14 14.20 -5.66
C PRO A 97 2.27 14.20 -4.41
N ALA A 98 1.04 14.73 -4.49
CA ALA A 98 0.11 14.77 -3.37
C ALA A 98 -0.37 13.37 -2.97
N LEU A 99 -0.63 12.50 -3.95
CA LEU A 99 -1.00 11.10 -3.71
C LEU A 99 0.13 10.31 -3.03
N ARG A 100 1.40 10.54 -3.42
CA ARG A 100 2.54 9.92 -2.75
C ARG A 100 2.60 10.32 -1.28
N ASP A 101 2.44 11.61 -1.00
CA ASP A 101 2.56 12.13 0.36
C ASP A 101 1.38 11.70 1.24
N SER A 102 0.16 11.68 0.69
CA SER A 102 -1.04 11.20 1.40
C SER A 102 -1.02 9.68 1.60
N ASN A 103 -0.46 8.91 0.66
CA ASN A 103 -0.24 7.48 0.82
C ASN A 103 0.76 7.18 1.94
N LEU A 104 1.84 7.95 2.06
CA LEU A 104 2.76 7.83 3.19
C LEU A 104 2.05 8.08 4.52
N ARG A 105 1.18 9.10 4.57
CA ARG A 105 0.35 9.38 5.75
C ARG A 105 -0.59 8.23 6.07
N LEU A 106 -1.29 7.67 5.08
CA LEU A 106 -2.14 6.49 5.24
C LEU A 106 -1.36 5.35 5.91
N LEU A 107 -0.23 4.95 5.33
CA LEU A 107 0.60 3.84 5.83
C LEU A 107 1.09 4.07 7.27
N LEU A 108 1.54 5.29 7.58
CA LEU A 108 2.10 5.60 8.90
C LEU A 108 1.02 5.79 9.95
N GLU A 109 -0.03 6.56 9.65
CA GLU A 109 -1.04 6.99 10.63
C GLU A 109 -2.00 5.86 10.99
N THR A 110 -2.28 4.91 10.09
CA THR A 110 -3.24 3.82 10.35
C THR A 110 -2.64 2.58 11.00
N ALA A 111 -1.35 2.63 11.37
CA ALA A 111 -0.63 1.51 11.98
C ALA A 111 -0.19 1.78 13.43
N PRO A 112 -1.10 2.16 14.35
CA PRO A 112 -0.74 2.66 15.69
C PRO A 112 0.10 1.68 16.52
N LYS A 113 -0.06 0.37 16.28
CA LYS A 113 0.71 -0.71 16.92
C LYS A 113 1.78 -1.33 16.00
N GLY A 114 2.07 -0.69 14.87
CA GLY A 114 3.02 -1.15 13.85
C GLY A 114 2.52 -2.30 12.98
N PHE A 115 1.20 -2.45 12.88
CA PHE A 115 0.50 -3.34 11.96
C PHE A 115 -0.47 -2.52 11.12
N THR A 116 -0.54 -2.78 9.81
CA THR A 116 -1.44 -2.08 8.89
C THR A 116 -2.78 -2.81 8.73
N PRO A 117 -3.92 -2.10 8.64
CA PRO A 117 -5.22 -2.71 8.35
C PRO A 117 -5.34 -3.15 6.89
N ASP A 118 -6.26 -4.09 6.63
CA ASP A 118 -6.77 -4.38 5.29
C ASP A 118 -7.61 -3.20 4.79
N TRP A 119 -8.51 -2.72 5.66
CA TRP A 119 -9.42 -1.61 5.36
C TRP A 119 -9.48 -0.64 6.52
N VAL A 120 -9.51 0.65 6.22
CA VAL A 120 -9.59 1.72 7.23
C VAL A 120 -10.52 2.82 6.77
N ARG A 121 -11.34 3.33 7.69
CA ARG A 121 -12.26 4.44 7.44
C ARG A 121 -11.67 5.75 7.93
N TYR A 122 -11.94 6.82 7.20
CA TYR A 122 -11.64 8.21 7.59
C TYR A 122 -12.94 9.00 7.62
N GLU A 123 -13.19 9.74 8.69
CA GLU A 123 -14.37 10.59 8.83
C GLU A 123 -13.97 12.06 8.94
N LYS A 124 -14.70 12.92 8.22
CA LYS A 124 -14.47 14.38 8.25
C LYS A 124 -14.57 14.90 9.68
N GLY A 125 -13.56 15.62 10.14
CA GLY A 125 -13.50 16.20 11.49
C GLY A 125 -13.15 15.22 12.62
N LYS A 126 -13.16 13.91 12.37
CA LYS A 126 -12.78 12.89 13.38
C LYS A 126 -11.49 12.13 13.05
N GLY A 127 -11.09 12.07 11.78
CA GLY A 127 -9.87 11.41 11.34
C GLY A 127 -10.02 9.90 11.14
N TRP A 128 -8.92 9.15 11.32
CA TRP A 128 -8.86 7.70 11.14
C TRP A 128 -9.65 6.94 12.21
N GLN A 129 -10.57 6.08 11.77
CA GLN A 129 -11.40 5.26 12.64
C GLN A 129 -10.69 3.96 13.01
N LEU A 130 -9.84 4.02 14.04
CA LEU A 130 -9.01 2.90 14.49
C LEU A 130 -9.51 2.21 15.77
N LYS A 131 -10.41 2.87 16.53
CA LYS A 131 -10.92 2.41 17.82
C LYS A 131 -12.44 2.33 17.81
N THR A 132 -12.98 1.49 16.93
CA THR A 132 -14.42 1.22 16.80
C THR A 132 -14.81 -0.04 17.58
N GLU A 133 -16.11 -0.31 17.75
CA GLU A 133 -16.61 -1.56 18.37
C GLU A 133 -16.13 -2.82 17.62
N LYS A 134 -15.97 -2.70 16.30
CA LYS A 134 -15.32 -3.69 15.44
C LYS A 134 -14.04 -3.08 14.87
N PRO A 135 -12.91 -3.14 15.62
CA PRO A 135 -11.66 -2.55 15.18
C PRO A 135 -11.21 -3.14 13.84
N PRO A 136 -10.52 -2.35 13.00
CA PRO A 136 -9.90 -2.85 11.80
C PRO A 136 -8.98 -4.03 12.09
N ILE A 137 -8.93 -4.97 11.14
CA ILE A 137 -7.99 -6.09 11.13
C ILE A 137 -6.99 -5.90 9.99
N GLY A 138 -5.78 -6.44 10.16
CA GLY A 138 -4.83 -6.66 9.09
C GLY A 138 -4.67 -8.16 8.83
N SER A 139 -4.76 -8.56 7.57
CA SER A 139 -4.70 -9.94 7.12
C SER A 139 -4.25 -10.00 5.66
N TYR A 140 -5.06 -10.57 4.75
CA TYR A 140 -4.69 -10.92 3.38
C TYR A 140 -4.42 -9.72 2.45
N ASP A 141 -5.04 -8.57 2.68
CA ASP A 141 -4.71 -7.35 1.93
C ASP A 141 -3.45 -6.72 2.49
N ALA A 142 -3.45 -6.49 3.80
CA ALA A 142 -2.41 -5.80 4.56
C ALA A 142 -1.03 -6.46 4.45
N ILE A 143 -0.97 -7.78 4.27
CA ILE A 143 0.31 -8.49 4.12
C ILE A 143 1.15 -7.94 2.96
N ARG A 144 0.51 -7.44 1.90
CA ARG A 144 1.18 -6.84 0.74
C ARG A 144 1.90 -5.53 1.10
N VAL A 145 1.46 -4.79 2.13
CA VAL A 145 2.13 -3.55 2.56
C VAL A 145 3.56 -3.85 3.00
N TYR A 146 3.78 -4.90 3.78
CA TYR A 146 5.12 -5.27 4.25
C TYR A 146 6.01 -5.71 3.08
N LEU A 147 5.45 -6.43 2.11
CA LEU A 147 6.11 -6.77 0.85
C LEU A 147 6.56 -5.50 0.10
N TRP A 148 5.64 -4.55 -0.13
CA TRP A 148 5.96 -3.30 -0.83
C TRP A 148 7.04 -2.48 -0.12
N VAL A 149 6.91 -2.32 1.20
CA VAL A 149 7.91 -1.59 2.01
C VAL A 149 9.27 -2.28 1.98
N GLY A 150 9.31 -3.61 2.00
CA GLY A 150 10.55 -4.38 1.89
C GLY A 150 11.26 -4.22 0.54
N MET A 151 10.49 -4.05 -0.53
CA MET A 151 11.02 -3.89 -1.90
C MET A 151 11.40 -2.45 -2.27
N LEU A 152 11.14 -1.47 -1.41
CA LEU A 152 11.63 -0.10 -1.64
C LEU A 152 13.15 -0.09 -1.82
N HIS A 153 13.64 0.76 -2.72
CA HIS A 153 15.09 0.98 -2.88
C HIS A 153 15.68 1.60 -1.59
N ASP A 154 16.91 1.24 -1.22
CA ASP A 154 17.55 1.73 0.02
C ASP A 154 17.74 3.24 0.05
N GLY A 155 17.88 3.86 -1.12
CA GLY A 155 17.93 5.32 -1.27
C GLY A 155 16.57 6.03 -1.21
N ASP A 156 15.45 5.32 -1.11
CA ASP A 156 14.14 5.96 -0.94
C ASP A 156 14.01 6.56 0.46
N LYS A 157 13.78 7.88 0.53
CA LYS A 157 13.68 8.65 1.79
C LYS A 157 12.54 8.18 2.70
N GLN A 158 11.54 7.47 2.18
CA GLN A 158 10.40 6.96 2.93
C GLN A 158 10.70 5.60 3.60
N LYS A 159 11.64 4.82 3.05
CA LYS A 159 11.87 3.42 3.44
C LYS A 159 12.19 3.27 4.91
N ALA A 160 13.13 4.06 5.43
CA ALA A 160 13.56 3.97 6.83
C ALA A 160 12.39 4.18 7.82
N ARG A 161 11.55 5.20 7.58
CA ARG A 161 10.39 5.50 8.42
C ARG A 161 9.34 4.39 8.37
N LEU A 162 9.09 3.83 7.18
CA LEU A 162 8.13 2.74 6.99
C LEU A 162 8.62 1.43 7.63
N LEU A 163 9.88 1.04 7.42
CA LEU A 163 10.49 -0.13 8.07
C LEU A 163 10.46 0.00 9.59
N GLN A 164 10.74 1.19 10.12
CA GLN A 164 10.66 1.46 11.55
C GLN A 164 9.23 1.28 12.06
N ARG A 165 8.24 1.89 11.39
CA ARG A 165 6.82 1.80 11.76
C ARG A 165 6.33 0.37 11.84
N PHE A 166 6.72 -0.48 10.89
CA PHE A 166 6.25 -1.86 10.78
C PHE A 166 7.16 -2.90 11.45
N THR A 167 8.13 -2.46 12.28
CA THR A 167 8.99 -3.36 13.07
C THR A 167 8.23 -4.42 13.87
N PRO A 168 7.06 -4.11 14.49
CA PRO A 168 6.31 -5.12 15.24
C PRO A 168 5.90 -6.35 14.44
N MET A 169 5.59 -6.22 13.14
CA MET A 169 5.29 -7.38 12.29
C MET A 169 6.49 -8.32 12.12
N ALA A 170 7.68 -7.76 11.89
CA ALA A 170 8.91 -8.57 11.83
C ALA A 170 9.21 -9.24 13.17
N ALA A 171 9.13 -8.48 14.28
CA ALA A 171 9.39 -9.03 15.61
C ALA A 171 8.42 -10.17 15.97
N GLN A 172 7.14 -9.99 15.66
CA GLN A 172 6.11 -11.01 15.86
C GLN A 172 6.38 -12.27 15.03
N THR A 173 6.69 -12.08 13.74
CA THR A 173 7.01 -13.18 12.82
C THR A 173 8.25 -13.95 13.28
N THR A 174 9.31 -13.26 13.72
CA THR A 174 10.51 -13.90 14.27
C THR A 174 10.20 -14.67 15.55
N LYS A 175 9.38 -14.11 16.44
CA LYS A 175 8.99 -14.77 17.70
C LYS A 175 8.18 -16.05 17.47
N GLN A 176 7.25 -16.04 16.51
CA GLN A 176 6.36 -17.17 16.25
C GLN A 176 6.90 -18.16 15.21
N GLY A 177 7.95 -17.80 14.47
CA GLY A 177 8.48 -18.59 13.35
C GLY A 177 7.65 -18.47 12.06
N VAL A 178 6.45 -17.91 12.13
CA VAL A 178 5.52 -17.70 11.01
C VAL A 178 4.79 -16.37 11.19
N PRO A 179 4.43 -15.64 10.11
CA PRO A 179 3.60 -14.46 10.23
C PRO A 179 2.20 -14.81 10.77
N PRO A 180 1.55 -13.93 11.54
CA PRO A 180 0.17 -14.16 11.97
C PRO A 180 -0.81 -14.07 10.79
N GLU A 181 -1.90 -14.83 10.84
CA GLU A 181 -2.97 -14.73 9.83
C GLU A 181 -3.74 -13.42 9.96
N LYS A 182 -4.06 -13.03 11.20
CA LYS A 182 -4.85 -11.83 11.51
C LYS A 182 -4.23 -11.06 12.65
N VAL A 183 -4.31 -9.73 12.57
CA VAL A 183 -3.92 -8.80 13.64
C VAL A 183 -5.02 -7.78 13.88
N ASN A 184 -5.43 -7.62 15.13
CA ASN A 184 -6.30 -6.52 15.53
C ASN A 184 -5.48 -5.22 15.59
N ILE A 185 -5.82 -4.23 14.77
CA ILE A 185 -4.97 -3.05 14.56
C ILE A 185 -4.94 -2.10 15.76
N ALA A 186 -6.03 -2.03 16.53
CA ALA A 186 -6.10 -1.20 17.73
C ALA A 186 -5.20 -1.73 18.86
N THR A 187 -5.17 -3.05 19.04
CA THR A 187 -4.52 -3.71 20.18
C THR A 187 -3.16 -4.33 19.86
N GLY A 188 -2.92 -4.67 18.59
CA GLY A 188 -1.77 -5.47 18.16
C GLY A 188 -1.92 -6.97 18.46
N LYS A 189 -3.08 -7.42 18.98
CA LYS A 189 -3.31 -8.84 19.26
C LYS A 189 -3.38 -9.64 17.97
N THR A 190 -2.60 -10.69 17.88
CA THR A 190 -2.50 -11.57 16.71
C THR A 190 -3.25 -12.88 16.92
N SER A 191 -3.73 -13.49 15.84
CA SER A 191 -4.35 -14.83 15.85
C SER A 191 -4.08 -15.57 14.54
N GLY A 192 -4.05 -16.91 14.62
CA GLY A 192 -3.82 -17.78 13.46
C GLY A 192 -2.38 -17.75 12.96
N GLN A 193 -2.06 -18.68 12.07
CA GLN A 193 -0.80 -18.73 11.34
C GLN A 193 -1.07 -18.40 9.87
N GLY A 194 -0.36 -17.41 9.35
CA GLY A 194 -0.50 -17.01 7.95
C GLY A 194 -0.07 -18.14 7.01
N PRO A 195 -0.70 -18.27 5.84
CA PRO A 195 -0.29 -19.26 4.83
C PRO A 195 1.11 -18.96 4.30
N VAL A 196 1.69 -19.90 3.55
CA VAL A 196 3.05 -19.77 3.00
C VAL A 196 3.28 -18.46 2.20
N GLY A 197 2.23 -17.94 1.55
CA GLY A 197 2.28 -16.65 0.85
C GLY A 197 2.61 -15.46 1.77
N PHE A 198 2.22 -15.51 3.04
CA PHE A 198 2.57 -14.47 4.02
C PHE A 198 4.06 -14.52 4.34
N SER A 199 4.61 -15.72 4.52
CA SER A 199 6.05 -15.89 4.73
C SER A 199 6.86 -15.37 3.54
N ALA A 200 6.41 -15.65 2.32
CA ALA A 200 7.02 -15.11 1.09
C ALA A 200 6.95 -13.57 1.04
N ALA A 201 5.80 -12.98 1.35
CA ALA A 201 5.61 -11.52 1.39
C ALA A 201 6.52 -10.83 2.42
N MET A 202 6.88 -11.53 3.50
CA MET A 202 7.77 -10.99 4.53
C MET A 202 9.26 -11.06 4.17
N LEU A 203 9.66 -11.83 3.15
CA LEU A 203 11.09 -11.99 2.80
C LEU A 203 11.77 -10.65 2.48
N PRO A 204 11.22 -9.78 1.60
CA PRO A 204 11.86 -8.50 1.30
C PRO A 204 11.88 -7.55 2.51
N PHE A 205 10.88 -7.67 3.39
CA PHE A 205 10.83 -6.87 4.61
C PHE A 205 11.97 -7.24 5.58
N PHE A 206 12.31 -8.52 5.70
CA PHE A 206 13.45 -8.94 6.51
C PHE A 206 14.80 -8.55 5.90
N THR A 207 14.97 -8.67 4.58
CA THR A 207 16.22 -8.28 3.91
C THR A 207 16.44 -6.77 3.97
N GLY A 208 15.39 -5.98 3.69
CA GLY A 208 15.45 -4.52 3.76
C GLY A 208 15.81 -3.96 5.14
N ARG A 209 15.63 -4.74 6.22
CA ARG A 209 16.03 -4.37 7.58
C ARG A 209 17.49 -4.70 7.92
N ARG A 210 18.11 -5.65 7.22
CA ARG A 210 19.51 -6.04 7.45
C ARG A 210 20.50 -5.08 6.79
N GLY A 211 20.02 -4.17 5.93
CA GLY A 211 20.87 -3.36 5.06
C GLY A 211 21.56 -4.22 3.99
N PRO A 212 22.39 -3.62 3.12
CA PRO A 212 23.16 -4.38 2.15
C PRO A 212 24.00 -5.46 2.85
N VAL A 213 23.97 -6.69 2.32
CA VAL A 213 24.84 -7.79 2.79
C VAL A 213 26.30 -7.33 2.58
N GLY A 214 26.96 -6.88 3.65
CA GLY A 214 28.33 -6.38 3.61
C GLY A 214 28.67 -5.20 4.53
N ALA A 215 27.68 -4.54 5.16
CA ALA A 215 27.98 -3.47 6.10
C ALA A 215 28.33 -4.00 7.50
N THR A 216 29.62 -4.26 7.74
CA THR A 216 30.17 -4.53 9.08
C THR A 216 29.81 -3.37 10.03
N PRO A 217 29.30 -3.63 11.25
CA PRO A 217 29.08 -2.56 12.21
C PRO A 217 30.43 -1.93 12.56
N ALA A 218 30.58 -0.62 12.30
CA ALA A 218 31.71 0.13 12.82
C ALA A 218 31.68 0.03 14.36
N ARG A 219 32.66 -0.69 14.93
CA ARG A 219 32.90 -0.68 16.37
C ARG A 219 33.14 0.77 16.78
N ARG A 220 32.25 1.30 17.62
CA ARG A 220 32.52 2.56 18.33
C ARG A 220 33.77 2.36 19.17
N ARG A 221 34.79 3.18 18.91
CA ARG A 221 35.89 3.42 19.85
C ARG A 221 35.40 4.37 20.93
#